data_AF-A0AB37J5G0-F1
#
_entry.id   AF-A0AB37J5G0-F1
#
_cell.length_a   1.000
_cell.length_b   1.000
_cell.length_c   1.000
_cell.angle_alpha   90.00
_cell.angle_beta   90.00
_cell.angle_gamma   90.00
#
_symmetry.space_group_name_H-M   'P 1'
#
loop_
_entity.id
_entity.type
_entity.pdbx_description
1 polymer ?
#
loop_
_entity_poly.entity_id
_entity_poly.type
_entity_poly.pdbx_seq_one_letter_code
_entity_poly.pdbx_strand_id
1 'polypeptide(L)'
;MTKVHDRLYVGSEADCFHSRPGWAVVHACKHPCHVIAVGYKGSLPKNHPNYLSLERGANLYLNIVDPDIPLFMPQTFVDFMNFAKKHYSEGMNLLIHCNLGESRAPSLALLFMAKGLHVISDRSYEEARKEFQLIYPEYMPGLGISTYFTDNWNELGKET
;
A
#
# COMPACT_ATOMS: atom_id res chain seq x y z
N MET A 1 -1.89 9.35 -12.00
CA MET A 1 -1.40 7.99 -11.68
C MET A 1 -0.29 7.63 -12.65
N THR A 2 0.70 6.89 -12.19
CA THR A 2 1.88 6.46 -12.95
C THR A 2 1.95 4.94 -12.96
N LYS A 3 2.18 4.35 -14.13
CA LYS A 3 2.36 2.91 -14.28
C LYS A 3 3.78 2.55 -13.83
N VAL A 4 3.92 1.70 -12.80
CA VAL A 4 5.22 1.25 -12.27
C VAL A 4 5.56 -0.18 -12.66
N HIS A 5 4.55 -0.98 -13.00
CA HIS A 5 4.73 -2.30 -13.61
C HIS A 5 3.51 -2.64 -14.46
N ASP A 6 3.51 -3.76 -15.18
CA ASP A 6 2.31 -4.19 -15.88
C ASP A 6 1.11 -4.25 -14.92
N ARG A 7 -0.02 -3.65 -15.35
CA ARG A 7 -1.26 -3.50 -14.55
C ARG A 7 -1.10 -2.93 -13.14
N LEU A 8 0.04 -2.35 -12.77
CA LEU A 8 0.29 -1.79 -11.43
C LEU A 8 0.58 -0.28 -11.53
N TYR A 9 -0.18 0.49 -10.77
CA TYR A 9 -0.16 1.95 -10.81
C TYR A 9 -0.02 2.55 -9.41
N VAL A 10 0.79 3.61 -9.31
CA VAL A 10 0.87 4.47 -8.12
C VAL A 10 0.12 5.77 -8.41
N GLY A 11 -0.65 6.28 -7.45
CA GLY A 11 -1.38 7.54 -7.59
C GLY A 11 -1.41 8.38 -6.33
N SER A 12 -1.94 9.59 -6.49
CA SER A 12 -2.26 10.51 -5.39
C SER A 12 -3.77 10.56 -5.14
N GLU A 13 -4.22 11.45 -4.25
CA GLU A 13 -5.65 11.64 -4.00
C GLU A 13 -6.42 12.07 -5.26
N ALA A 14 -5.77 12.74 -6.21
CA ALA A 14 -6.36 13.12 -7.49
C ALA A 14 -6.73 11.92 -8.38
N ASP A 15 -6.11 10.76 -8.13
CA ASP A 15 -6.38 9.52 -8.85
C ASP A 15 -7.40 8.61 -8.15
N CYS A 16 -7.90 9.02 -6.99
CA CYS A 16 -8.79 8.23 -6.17
C CYS A 16 -10.13 7.96 -6.88
N PHE A 17 -10.52 6.69 -6.93
CA PHE A 17 -11.87 6.27 -7.30
C PHE A 17 -12.29 5.01 -6.54
N HIS A 18 -13.59 4.80 -6.39
CA HIS A 18 -14.16 3.66 -5.65
C HIS A 18 -14.76 2.58 -6.54
N SER A 19 -14.98 2.87 -7.82
CA SER A 19 -15.50 1.88 -8.77
C SER A 19 -15.07 2.23 -10.19
N ARG A 20 -14.38 1.29 -10.83
CA ARG A 20 -14.05 1.35 -12.25
C ARG A 20 -13.92 -0.09 -12.77
N PRO A 21 -14.66 -0.49 -13.81
CA PRO A 21 -14.59 -1.85 -14.33
C PRO A 21 -13.17 -2.26 -14.69
N GLY A 22 -12.73 -3.44 -14.21
CA GLY A 22 -11.37 -3.96 -14.42
C GLY A 22 -10.29 -3.33 -13.53
N TRP A 23 -10.66 -2.63 -12.45
CA TRP A 23 -9.73 -2.02 -11.50
C TRP A 23 -9.99 -2.43 -10.07
N ALA A 24 -8.92 -2.75 -9.36
CA ALA A 24 -8.86 -2.87 -7.92
C ALA A 24 -8.06 -1.71 -7.34
N VAL A 25 -8.48 -1.18 -6.20
CA VAL A 25 -7.91 0.05 -5.63
C VAL A 25 -7.52 -0.16 -4.16
N VAL A 26 -6.27 0.13 -3.85
CA VAL A 26 -5.76 0.23 -2.49
C VAL A 26 -5.72 1.71 -2.10
N HIS A 27 -6.54 2.07 -1.13
CA HIS A 27 -6.60 3.40 -0.52
C HIS A 27 -5.67 3.44 0.70
N ALA A 28 -4.39 3.75 0.48
CA ALA A 28 -3.34 3.83 1.50
C ALA A 28 -3.37 5.18 2.26
N CYS A 29 -4.56 5.53 2.77
CA CYS A 29 -4.86 6.80 3.41
C CYS A 29 -5.87 6.63 4.54
N LYS A 30 -5.48 6.93 5.79
CA LYS A 30 -6.45 7.10 6.88
C LYS A 30 -7.50 8.15 6.54
N HIS A 31 -7.05 9.35 6.18
CA HIS A 31 -7.90 10.46 5.76
C HIS A 31 -7.73 10.76 4.27
N PRO A 32 -8.81 10.96 3.51
CA PRO A 32 -10.21 10.79 3.93
C PRO A 32 -10.70 9.32 3.88
N CYS A 33 -9.95 8.45 3.19
CA CYS A 33 -10.43 7.19 2.64
C CYS A 33 -10.95 6.18 3.69
N HIS A 34 -10.09 5.75 4.62
CA HIS A 34 -10.46 4.78 5.65
C HIS A 34 -11.55 5.30 6.58
N VAL A 35 -11.43 6.57 6.99
CA VAL A 35 -12.41 7.23 7.87
C VAL A 35 -13.80 7.24 7.26
N ILE A 36 -13.93 7.62 5.98
CA ILE A 36 -15.21 7.63 5.27
C ILE A 36 -15.73 6.21 5.07
N ALA A 37 -14.87 5.27 4.66
CA ALA A 37 -15.28 3.91 4.37
C ALA A 37 -15.81 3.17 5.62
N VAL A 38 -15.14 3.33 6.76
CA VAL A 38 -15.56 2.71 8.03
C VAL A 38 -16.68 3.52 8.72
N GLY A 39 -16.69 4.85 8.58
CA GLY A 39 -17.76 5.71 9.10
C GLY A 39 -17.59 6.16 10.55
N TYR A 40 -16.36 6.39 11.02
CA TYR A 40 -16.08 6.86 12.39
C TYR A 40 -15.67 8.34 12.44
N LYS A 41 -15.81 8.94 13.62
CA LYS A 41 -15.31 10.29 13.93
C LYS A 41 -14.20 10.19 14.98
N GLY A 42 -13.15 11.00 14.84
CA GLY A 42 -12.03 11.01 15.78
C GLY A 42 -11.16 9.75 15.67
N SER A 43 -10.88 9.10 16.80
CA SER A 43 -10.10 7.86 16.86
C SER A 43 -11.01 6.63 16.79
N LEU A 44 -10.56 5.61 16.06
CA LEU A 44 -11.19 4.30 16.04
C LEU A 44 -10.56 3.45 17.16
N PRO A 45 -11.34 2.72 17.98
CA PRO A 45 -10.79 1.80 18.97
C PRO A 45 -9.88 0.73 18.32
N LYS A 46 -8.73 0.42 18.95
CA LYS A 46 -7.76 -0.55 18.41
C LYS A 46 -8.32 -1.97 18.25
N ASN A 47 -9.35 -2.32 19.03
CA ASN A 47 -10.04 -3.60 18.97
C ASN A 47 -11.19 -3.63 17.95
N HIS A 48 -11.42 -2.53 17.22
CA HIS A 48 -12.43 -2.52 16.16
C HIS A 48 -12.01 -3.48 15.03
N PRO A 49 -12.92 -4.31 14.49
CA PRO A 49 -12.57 -5.31 13.47
C PRO A 49 -11.94 -4.68 12.23
N ASN A 50 -12.39 -3.47 11.86
CA ASN A 50 -11.85 -2.69 10.75
C ASN A 50 -10.84 -1.62 11.22
N TYR A 51 -10.07 -1.89 12.28
CA TYR A 51 -9.10 -0.90 12.78
C TYR A 51 -7.95 -0.67 11.79
N LEU A 52 -7.43 -1.74 11.20
CA LEU A 52 -6.27 -1.66 10.28
C LEU A 52 -6.69 -1.53 8.83
N SER A 53 -7.73 -2.26 8.44
CA SER A 53 -8.15 -2.37 7.06
C SER A 53 -9.65 -2.63 6.96
N LEU A 54 -10.19 -2.38 5.77
CA LEU A 54 -11.54 -2.76 5.38
C LEU A 54 -11.50 -3.09 3.88
N GLU A 55 -11.85 -4.33 3.52
CA GLU A 55 -12.07 -4.72 2.11
C GLU A 55 -13.56 -4.59 1.77
N ARG A 56 -13.88 -3.93 0.64
CA ARG A 56 -15.24 -3.86 0.07
C ARG A 56 -15.20 -3.96 -1.45
N GLY A 57 -15.51 -5.15 -1.97
CA GLY A 57 -15.40 -5.44 -3.40
C GLY A 57 -13.96 -5.27 -3.86
N ALA A 58 -13.74 -4.59 -4.98
CA ALA A 58 -12.42 -4.30 -5.52
C ALA A 58 -11.75 -3.07 -4.85
N ASN A 59 -12.00 -2.83 -3.55
CA ASN A 59 -11.38 -1.74 -2.80
C ASN A 59 -10.85 -2.25 -1.45
N LEU A 60 -9.60 -1.89 -1.15
CA LEU A 60 -9.00 -2.04 0.18
C LEU A 60 -8.75 -0.66 0.78
N TYR A 61 -9.33 -0.40 1.94
CA TYR A 61 -9.11 0.83 2.69
C TYR A 61 -8.15 0.55 3.84
N LEU A 62 -7.01 1.23 3.89
CA LEU A 62 -6.00 1.03 4.93
C LEU A 62 -5.97 2.22 5.89
N ASN A 63 -5.98 1.93 7.19
CA ASN A 63 -5.76 2.92 8.24
C ASN A 63 -4.25 3.21 8.41
N ILE A 64 -3.65 3.75 7.36
CA ILE A 64 -2.21 4.04 7.32
C ILE A 64 -1.95 5.56 7.30
N VAL A 65 -1.06 5.96 8.19
CA VAL A 65 -0.51 7.32 8.32
C VAL A 65 0.99 7.26 8.06
N ASP A 66 1.60 8.41 7.81
CA ASP A 66 3.02 8.51 7.44
C ASP A 66 3.82 9.41 8.40
N PRO A 67 3.93 9.03 9.68
CA PRO A 67 4.74 9.79 10.63
C PRO A 67 6.22 9.41 10.50
N ASP A 68 7.09 10.24 11.07
CA ASP A 68 8.54 9.95 11.12
C ASP A 68 8.92 8.79 12.07
N ILE A 69 7.93 8.15 12.71
CA ILE A 69 8.10 7.02 13.63
C ILE A 69 7.49 5.74 13.05
N PRO A 70 8.13 4.56 13.22
CA PRO A 70 7.72 3.31 12.58
C PRO A 70 6.51 2.66 13.29
N LEU A 71 5.34 3.28 13.24
CA LEU A 71 4.10 2.83 13.92
C LEU A 71 3.26 1.81 13.14
N PHE A 72 3.84 1.12 12.15
CA PHE A 72 3.09 0.20 11.30
C PHE A 72 2.85 -1.14 11.99
N MET A 73 1.70 -1.75 11.69
CA MET A 73 1.36 -3.09 12.17
C MET A 73 1.55 -4.11 11.05
N PRO A 74 2.21 -5.26 11.31
CA PRO A 74 2.50 -6.26 10.27
C PRO A 74 1.26 -6.68 9.47
N GLN A 75 0.12 -6.84 10.15
CA GLN A 75 -1.15 -7.23 9.56
C GLN A 75 -1.60 -6.30 8.42
N THR A 76 -1.30 -5.00 8.48
CA THR A 76 -1.61 -4.05 7.40
C THR A 76 -0.98 -4.48 6.06
N PHE A 77 0.24 -5.01 6.10
CA PHE A 77 0.96 -5.45 4.91
C PHE A 77 0.50 -6.82 4.43
N VAL A 78 0.07 -7.69 5.35
CA VAL A 78 -0.57 -8.97 5.02
C VAL A 78 -1.89 -8.73 4.29
N ASP A 79 -2.76 -7.89 4.84
CA ASP A 79 -4.05 -7.53 4.23
C ASP A 79 -3.84 -6.93 2.83
N PHE A 80 -2.87 -6.02 2.70
CA PHE A 80 -2.46 -5.46 1.41
C PHE A 80 -2.01 -6.53 0.41
N MET A 81 -1.10 -7.41 0.80
CA MET A 81 -0.55 -8.44 -0.09
C MET A 81 -1.63 -9.42 -0.54
N ASN A 82 -2.53 -9.82 0.35
CA ASN A 82 -3.65 -10.72 0.04
C ASN A 82 -4.58 -10.09 -1.00
N PHE A 83 -4.99 -8.84 -0.78
CA PHE A 83 -5.82 -8.09 -1.72
C PHE A 83 -5.13 -7.89 -3.07
N ALA A 84 -3.88 -7.46 -3.06
CA ALA A 84 -3.11 -7.18 -4.26
C ALA A 84 -2.92 -8.45 -5.11
N LYS A 85 -2.47 -9.55 -4.51
CA LYS A 85 -2.28 -10.83 -5.21
C LYS A 85 -3.58 -11.35 -5.83
N LYS A 86 -4.67 -11.40 -5.04
CA LYS A 86 -6.00 -11.83 -5.48
C LYS A 86 -6.42 -11.09 -6.76
N HIS A 87 -6.58 -9.77 -6.70
CA HIS A 87 -7.10 -9.01 -7.83
C HIS A 87 -6.13 -8.92 -9.00
N TYR A 88 -4.82 -8.91 -8.73
CA TYR A 88 -3.83 -8.95 -9.81
C TYR A 88 -3.87 -10.29 -10.57
N SER A 89 -4.07 -11.42 -9.87
CA SER A 89 -4.24 -12.74 -10.50
C SER A 89 -5.53 -12.87 -11.31
N GLU A 90 -6.57 -12.14 -10.92
CA GLU A 90 -7.85 -12.04 -11.66
C GLU A 90 -7.75 -11.19 -12.93
N GLY A 91 -6.56 -10.68 -13.26
CA GLY A 91 -6.30 -9.87 -14.46
C GLY A 91 -6.68 -8.40 -14.32
N MET A 92 -7.01 -7.94 -13.11
CA MET A 92 -7.39 -6.55 -12.88
C MET A 92 -6.18 -5.61 -12.94
N ASN A 93 -6.43 -4.34 -13.27
CA ASN A 93 -5.48 -3.27 -12.99
C ASN A 93 -5.51 -2.96 -11.48
N LEU A 94 -4.36 -2.77 -10.86
CA LEU A 94 -4.21 -2.43 -9.46
C LEU A 94 -3.71 -0.99 -9.33
N LEU A 95 -4.54 -0.11 -8.79
CA LEU A 95 -4.15 1.23 -8.36
C LEU A 95 -3.84 1.20 -6.86
N ILE A 96 -2.68 1.71 -6.47
CA ILE A 96 -2.33 1.99 -5.08
C ILE A 96 -2.16 3.50 -4.97
N HIS A 97 -2.96 4.16 -4.14
CA HIS A 97 -2.86 5.61 -3.95
C HIS A 97 -2.81 6.00 -2.47
N CYS A 98 -2.24 7.16 -2.21
CA CYS A 98 -2.30 7.84 -0.91
C CYS A 98 -2.51 9.34 -1.18
N ASN A 99 -2.34 10.20 -0.17
CA ASN A 99 -2.62 11.63 -0.37
C ASN A 99 -1.72 12.27 -1.43
N LEU A 100 -0.39 12.10 -1.32
CA LEU A 100 0.58 12.73 -2.23
C LEU A 100 1.13 11.77 -3.30
N GLY A 101 1.01 10.46 -3.10
CA GLY A 101 1.60 9.47 -4.01
C GLY A 101 3.12 9.32 -3.90
N GLU A 102 3.74 9.82 -2.83
CA GLU A 102 5.22 9.90 -2.70
C GLU A 102 5.81 8.90 -1.70
N SER A 103 5.04 8.45 -0.70
CA SER A 103 5.53 7.62 0.41
C SER A 103 4.72 6.33 0.58
N ARG A 104 3.62 6.34 1.36
CA ARG A 104 2.80 5.14 1.65
C ARG A 104 2.44 4.30 0.42
N ALA A 105 1.85 4.90 -0.60
CA ALA A 105 1.42 4.19 -1.80
C ALA A 105 2.59 3.59 -2.60
N PRO A 106 3.63 4.37 -2.97
CA PRO A 106 4.79 3.78 -3.63
C PRO A 106 5.57 2.77 -2.77
N SER A 107 5.58 2.89 -1.43
CA SER A 107 6.15 1.85 -0.55
C SER A 107 5.40 0.52 -0.67
N LEU A 108 4.06 0.54 -0.73
CA LEU A 108 3.27 -0.67 -0.95
C LEU A 108 3.47 -1.24 -2.38
N ALA A 109 3.58 -0.37 -3.39
CA ALA A 109 3.88 -0.81 -4.76
C ALA A 109 5.25 -1.47 -4.87
N LEU A 110 6.29 -0.87 -4.27
CA LEU A 110 7.63 -1.45 -4.13
C LEU A 110 7.56 -2.82 -3.47
N LEU A 111 6.84 -2.91 -2.33
CA LEU A 111 6.70 -4.18 -1.60
C LEU A 111 6.07 -5.26 -2.49
N PHE A 112 5.00 -4.93 -3.24
CA PHE A 112 4.34 -5.88 -4.13
C PHE A 112 5.22 -6.26 -5.33
N MET A 113 5.99 -5.33 -5.90
CA MET A 113 6.92 -5.63 -6.97
C MET A 113 8.06 -6.56 -6.53
N ALA A 114 8.61 -6.34 -5.33
CA ALA A 114 9.69 -7.17 -4.80
C ALA A 114 9.21 -8.55 -4.34
N LYS A 115 8.13 -8.60 -3.54
CA LYS A 115 7.69 -9.81 -2.84
C LYS A 115 6.47 -10.50 -3.44
N GLY A 116 5.65 -9.78 -4.20
CA GLY A 116 4.45 -10.31 -4.83
C GLY A 116 4.69 -10.75 -6.27
N LEU A 117 5.43 -9.94 -7.02
CA LEU A 117 5.69 -10.15 -8.44
C LEU A 117 7.11 -10.63 -8.73
N HIS A 118 8.05 -10.44 -7.79
CA HIS A 118 9.47 -10.78 -7.94
C HIS A 118 10.11 -10.14 -9.19
N VAL A 119 9.77 -8.88 -9.47
CA VAL A 119 10.26 -8.12 -10.64
C VAL A 119 11.36 -7.11 -10.30
N ILE A 120 11.63 -6.93 -9.01
CA ILE A 120 12.77 -6.17 -8.45
C ILE A 120 13.38 -6.96 -7.29
N SER A 121 14.58 -6.59 -6.82
CA SER A 121 15.29 -7.29 -5.74
C SER A 121 14.44 -7.42 -4.47
N ASP A 122 14.45 -8.63 -3.89
CA ASP A 122 13.87 -8.93 -2.57
C ASP A 122 14.95 -9.17 -1.50
N ARG A 123 16.23 -8.92 -1.80
CA ARG A 123 17.33 -9.20 -0.84
C ARG A 123 17.30 -8.29 0.38
N SER A 124 16.91 -7.03 0.17
CA SER A 124 16.74 -6.03 1.22
C SER A 124 15.85 -4.90 0.75
N TYR A 125 15.27 -4.15 1.69
CA TYR A 125 14.54 -2.93 1.38
C TYR A 125 15.39 -1.93 0.57
N GLU A 126 16.67 -1.76 0.93
CA GLU A 126 17.56 -0.79 0.29
C GLU A 126 17.81 -1.12 -1.19
N GLU A 127 17.99 -2.39 -1.52
CA GLU A 127 18.14 -2.82 -2.91
C GLU A 127 16.83 -2.67 -3.70
N ALA A 128 15.71 -3.12 -3.12
CA ALA A 128 14.38 -2.96 -3.72
C ALA A 128 14.08 -1.47 -3.99
N ARG A 129 14.42 -0.60 -3.03
CA ARG A 129 14.27 0.85 -3.12
C ARG A 129 15.09 1.42 -4.27
N LYS A 130 16.36 1.06 -4.41
CA LYS A 130 17.21 1.54 -5.50
C LYS A 130 16.63 1.21 -6.86
N GLU A 131 16.21 -0.04 -7.07
CA GLU A 131 15.61 -0.48 -8.32
C GLU A 131 14.25 0.20 -8.57
N PHE A 132 13.41 0.30 -7.54
CA PHE A 132 12.11 0.95 -7.65
C PHE A 132 12.21 2.45 -7.92
N GLN A 133 13.18 3.16 -7.34
CA GLN A 133 13.39 4.59 -7.59
C GLN A 133 13.83 4.90 -9.04
N LEU A 134 14.42 3.94 -9.75
CA LEU A 134 14.67 4.08 -11.20
C LEU A 134 13.37 4.06 -12.02
N ILE A 135 12.33 3.40 -11.50
CA ILE A 135 11.03 3.24 -12.13
C ILE A 135 10.09 4.38 -11.73
N TYR A 136 10.12 4.78 -10.46
CA TYR A 136 9.28 5.83 -9.87
C TYR A 136 10.15 6.81 -9.07
N PRO A 137 10.77 7.81 -9.75
CA PRO A 137 11.70 8.77 -9.13
C PRO A 137 11.09 9.61 -8.01
N GLU A 138 9.76 9.78 -8.01
CA GLU A 138 9.00 10.49 -6.98
C GLU A 138 8.88 9.70 -5.67
N TYR A 139 9.41 8.48 -5.59
CA TYR A 139 9.43 7.71 -4.35
C TYR A 139 10.34 8.37 -3.30
N MET A 140 9.69 9.06 -2.36
CA MET A 140 10.30 9.77 -1.24
C MET A 140 9.62 9.31 0.07
N PRO A 141 9.96 8.11 0.55
CA PRO A 141 9.33 7.55 1.75
C PRO A 141 9.67 8.35 3.00
N GLY A 142 8.68 8.53 3.88
CA GLY A 142 8.89 9.09 5.20
C GLY A 142 9.86 8.27 6.04
N LEU A 143 10.42 8.87 7.09
CA LEU A 143 11.39 8.19 7.95
C LEU A 143 10.79 6.94 8.60
N GLY A 144 9.56 7.03 9.11
CA GLY A 144 8.89 5.92 9.79
C GLY A 144 8.73 4.69 8.91
N ILE A 145 8.24 4.84 7.67
CA ILE A 145 8.03 3.70 6.78
C ILE A 145 9.36 3.13 6.28
N SER A 146 10.35 3.99 6.02
CA SER A 146 11.69 3.57 5.62
C SER A 146 12.37 2.74 6.72
N THR A 147 12.33 3.21 7.97
CA THR A 147 12.86 2.47 9.13
C THR A 147 12.12 1.16 9.31
N TYR A 148 10.79 1.18 9.30
CA TYR A 148 9.99 -0.04 9.45
C TYR A 148 10.32 -1.08 8.38
N PHE A 149 10.43 -0.67 7.12
CA PHE A 149 10.75 -1.58 6.01
C PHE A 149 12.17 -2.12 6.14
N THR A 150 13.13 -1.29 6.54
CA THR A 150 14.51 -1.71 6.78
C THR A 150 14.58 -2.80 7.85
N ASP A 151 13.91 -2.57 8.98
CA ASP A 151 14.01 -3.44 10.16
C ASP A 151 13.22 -4.74 10.00
N ASN A 152 12.15 -4.74 9.20
CA ASN A 152 11.21 -5.85 9.11
C ASN A 152 11.16 -6.51 7.73
N TRP A 153 12.03 -6.14 6.79
CA TRP A 153 11.94 -6.51 5.37
C TRP A 153 11.62 -7.99 5.13
N ASN A 154 12.30 -8.88 5.85
CA ASN A 154 12.15 -10.32 5.67
C ASN A 154 10.77 -10.83 6.10
N GLU A 155 10.08 -10.17 7.01
CA GLU A 155 8.77 -10.59 7.53
C GLU A 155 7.59 -9.85 6.88
N LEU A 156 7.84 -8.80 6.09
CA LEU A 156 6.78 -8.03 5.45
C LEU A 156 5.94 -8.87 4.50
N GLY A 157 4.63 -8.89 4.73
CA GLY A 157 3.66 -9.43 3.78
C GLY A 157 3.65 -10.96 3.66
N LYS A 158 4.33 -11.67 4.57
CA LYS A 158 4.21 -13.12 4.69
C LYS A 158 2.87 -13.48 5.36
N GLU A 159 2.17 -14.46 4.79
CA GLU A 159 1.08 -15.14 5.48
C GLU A 159 1.70 -15.91 6.67
N THR A 160 1.18 -15.68 7.88
CA THR A 160 1.50 -16.47 9.08
C THR A 160 0.81 -17.82 9.06
#